data_AF-A0A397T5D7-F1
#
_entry.id   AF-A0A397T5D7-F1
#
_cell.length_a   1.000
_cell.length_b   1.000
_cell.length_c   1.000
_cell.angle_alpha   90.00
_cell.angle_beta   90.00
_cell.angle_gamma   90.00
#
_symmetry.space_group_name_H-M   'P 1'
#
loop_
_entity.id
_entity.type
_entity.pdbx_description
1 polymer ?
#
loop_
_entity_poly.entity_id
_entity_poly.type
_entity_poly.pdbx_seq_one_letter_code
_entity_poly.pdbx_strand_id
1 'polypeptide(L)'
;MDVDAEDTGARHLLPKRKVQQLVDQIDPKERLEPEVEEMLLEIADEFISSVASFACLLAKHRKSDTLEVKDLQLHLERNWNIRIPGFASDEIRSVRKPVVSASHQQKLAAITQAKSNKAMASGQSN
;
A
#
# COMPACT_ATOMS: atom_id res chain seq x y z
N MET A 1 10.59 -23.32 -42.29
CA MET A 1 11.41 -24.11 -41.35
C MET A 1 11.06 -23.60 -39.97
N ASP A 2 9.92 -24.08 -39.50
CA ASP A 2 9.49 -24.04 -38.12
C ASP A 2 10.52 -24.78 -37.26
N VAL A 3 11.04 -24.11 -36.24
CA VAL A 3 11.72 -24.70 -35.09
C VAL A 3 11.43 -23.78 -33.89
N ASP A 4 10.38 -24.16 -33.15
CA ASP A 4 10.11 -23.96 -31.70
C ASP A 4 10.02 -22.50 -31.17
N ALA A 5 8.86 -21.91 -30.81
CA ALA A 5 7.84 -22.29 -29.81
C ALA A 5 8.41 -22.53 -28.40
N GLU A 6 7.97 -21.69 -27.43
CA GLU A 6 8.15 -21.78 -25.97
C GLU A 6 9.53 -21.40 -25.36
N ASP A 7 9.86 -20.10 -25.35
CA ASP A 7 10.60 -19.50 -24.21
C ASP A 7 9.77 -18.32 -23.66
N THR A 8 8.52 -18.60 -23.32
CA THR A 8 7.77 -17.82 -22.31
C THR A 8 8.06 -18.43 -20.93
N GLY A 9 9.28 -18.91 -20.70
CA GLY A 9 9.75 -19.19 -19.36
C GLY A 9 10.01 -17.84 -18.69
N ALA A 10 9.00 -17.29 -18.04
CA ALA A 10 9.09 -16.01 -17.34
C ALA A 10 10.36 -16.00 -16.47
N ARG A 11 11.38 -15.28 -16.90
CA ARG A 11 12.58 -15.06 -16.08
C ARG A 11 12.15 -14.11 -14.97
N HIS A 12 11.66 -14.69 -13.87
CA HIS A 12 11.34 -13.95 -12.68
C HIS A 12 12.52 -13.08 -12.26
N LEU A 13 12.24 -11.90 -11.74
CA LEU A 13 13.29 -10.99 -11.26
C LEU A 13 14.06 -11.62 -10.08
N LEU A 14 13.42 -12.55 -9.37
CA LEU A 14 13.97 -13.28 -8.25
C LEU A 14 14.22 -14.76 -8.62
N PRO A 15 15.36 -15.35 -8.23
CA PRO A 15 15.59 -16.77 -8.41
C PRO A 15 14.77 -17.60 -7.41
N LYS A 16 14.25 -18.76 -7.83
CA LYS A 16 13.51 -19.72 -6.97
C LYS A 16 14.19 -20.00 -5.63
N ARG A 17 15.52 -20.12 -5.62
CA ARG A 17 16.33 -20.32 -4.41
C ARG A 17 16.06 -19.27 -3.33
N LYS A 18 15.74 -18.02 -3.69
CA LYS A 18 15.46 -16.95 -2.71
C LYS A 18 14.12 -17.15 -2.00
N VAL A 19 13.11 -17.68 -2.69
CA VAL A 19 11.82 -18.01 -2.08
C VAL A 19 12.00 -19.14 -1.07
N GLN A 20 12.73 -20.20 -1.44
CA GLN A 20 13.06 -21.31 -0.52
C GLN A 20 13.82 -20.82 0.71
N GLN A 21 14.83 -19.96 0.53
CA GLN A 21 15.56 -19.34 1.64
C GLN A 21 14.68 -18.49 2.54
N LEU A 22 13.62 -17.87 2.00
CA LEU A 22 12.69 -17.07 2.78
C LEU A 22 11.75 -17.95 3.60
N VAL A 23 11.24 -19.04 3.01
CA VAL A 23 10.41 -20.03 3.71
C VAL A 23 11.19 -20.66 4.85
N ASP A 24 12.44 -21.08 4.62
CA ASP A 24 13.30 -21.67 5.66
C ASP A 24 13.57 -20.71 6.84
N GLN A 25 13.55 -19.40 6.61
CA GLN A 25 13.68 -18.40 7.68
C GLN A 25 12.41 -18.22 8.52
N ILE A 26 11.24 -18.53 7.93
CA ILE A 26 9.94 -18.43 8.59
C ILE A 26 9.62 -19.74 9.32
N ASP A 27 9.65 -20.85 8.60
CA ASP A 27 9.50 -22.21 9.13
C ASP A 27 10.44 -23.19 8.40
N PRO A 28 11.53 -23.64 9.06
CA PRO A 28 12.47 -24.61 8.50
C PRO A 28 11.87 -25.97 8.13
N LYS A 29 10.68 -26.30 8.63
CA LYS A 29 10.00 -27.59 8.38
C LYS A 29 9.04 -27.54 7.19
N GLU A 30 8.67 -26.35 6.75
CA GLU A 30 7.74 -26.16 5.64
C GLU A 30 8.44 -26.35 4.29
N ARG A 31 7.76 -26.99 3.35
CA ARG A 31 8.24 -27.18 1.97
C ARG A 31 7.13 -26.79 1.03
N LEU A 32 7.40 -25.84 0.15
CA LEU A 32 6.44 -25.42 -0.86
C LEU A 32 6.46 -26.37 -2.05
N GLU A 33 5.29 -26.58 -2.62
CA GLU A 33 5.16 -27.28 -3.90
C GLU A 33 5.66 -26.38 -5.05
N PRO A 34 6.21 -26.95 -6.14
CA PRO A 34 6.79 -26.16 -7.23
C PRO A 34 5.82 -25.15 -7.87
N GLU A 35 4.53 -25.48 -7.94
CA GLU A 35 3.48 -24.61 -8.48
C GLU A 35 3.22 -23.40 -7.57
N VAL A 36 3.27 -23.59 -6.25
CA VAL A 36 3.14 -22.50 -5.27
C VAL A 36 4.34 -21.57 -5.32
N GLU A 37 5.55 -22.13 -5.49
CA GLU A 37 6.76 -21.32 -5.68
C GLU A 37 6.65 -20.42 -6.92
N GLU A 38 6.12 -20.95 -8.03
CA GLU A 38 5.92 -20.17 -9.27
C GLU A 38 4.91 -19.05 -9.06
N MET A 39 3.74 -19.37 -8.46
CA MET A 39 2.71 -18.38 -8.16
C MET A 39 3.25 -17.25 -7.26
N LEU A 40 4.07 -17.57 -6.24
CA LEU A 40 4.68 -16.55 -5.38
C LEU A 40 5.67 -15.66 -6.14
N LEU A 41 6.39 -16.21 -7.12
CA LEU A 41 7.30 -15.44 -7.96
C LEU A 41 6.55 -14.51 -8.91
N GLU A 42 5.45 -14.98 -9.52
CA GLU A 42 4.57 -14.13 -10.33
C GLU A 42 4.01 -12.95 -9.53
N ILE A 43 3.52 -13.23 -8.31
CA ILE A 43 3.02 -12.19 -7.40
C ILE A 43 4.14 -11.21 -7.04
N ALA A 44 5.36 -11.69 -6.82
CA ALA A 44 6.51 -10.84 -6.50
C ALA A 44 6.88 -9.92 -7.67
N ASP A 45 6.86 -10.42 -8.90
CA ASP A 45 7.15 -9.63 -10.09
C ASP A 45 6.07 -8.56 -10.35
N GLU A 46 4.80 -8.92 -10.17
CA GLU A 46 3.68 -7.97 -10.26
C GLU A 46 3.82 -6.89 -9.18
N PHE A 47 4.12 -7.28 -7.94
CA PHE A 47 4.34 -6.36 -6.82
C PHE A 47 5.46 -5.36 -7.13
N ILE A 48 6.62 -5.84 -7.60
CA ILE A 48 7.76 -4.97 -7.95
C ILE A 48 7.37 -4.00 -9.06
N SER A 49 6.72 -4.50 -10.12
CA SER A 49 6.31 -3.68 -11.27
C SER A 49 5.29 -2.61 -10.88
N SER A 50 4.31 -2.97 -10.06
CA SER A 50 3.28 -2.07 -9.53
C SER A 50 3.89 -0.97 -8.66
N VAL A 51 4.71 -1.36 -7.68
CA VAL A 51 5.35 -0.43 -6.75
C VAL A 51 6.31 0.51 -7.47
N ALA A 52 7.16 -0.01 -8.37
CA ALA A 52 8.10 0.79 -9.13
C ALA A 52 7.39 1.80 -10.04
N SER A 53 6.32 1.37 -10.72
CA SER A 53 5.53 2.25 -11.60
C SER A 53 4.90 3.39 -10.82
N PHE A 54 4.27 3.09 -9.68
CA PHE A 54 3.64 4.14 -8.87
C PHE A 54 4.66 5.09 -8.24
N ALA A 55 5.81 4.57 -7.78
CA ALA A 55 6.88 5.41 -7.25
C ALA A 55 7.47 6.35 -8.34
N CYS A 56 7.60 5.90 -9.58
CA CYS A 56 7.96 6.76 -10.71
C CYS A 56 6.92 7.86 -10.96
N LEU A 57 5.61 7.56 -10.80
CA LEU A 57 4.56 8.58 -10.89
C LEU A 57 4.67 9.60 -9.75
N LEU A 58 5.03 9.18 -8.54
CA LEU A 58 5.27 10.07 -7.40
C LEU A 58 6.49 10.97 -7.61
N ALA A 59 7.60 10.42 -8.15
CA ALA A 59 8.78 11.21 -8.51
C ALA A 59 8.43 12.30 -9.53
N LYS A 60 7.66 11.95 -10.56
CA LYS A 60 7.14 12.94 -11.53
C LYS A 60 6.17 13.95 -10.89
N HIS A 61 5.32 13.53 -9.97
CA HIS A 61 4.35 14.41 -9.30
C HIS A 61 5.04 15.55 -8.52
N ARG A 62 6.20 15.30 -7.92
CA ARG A 62 7.03 16.33 -7.27
C ARG A 62 7.99 17.04 -8.21
N LYS A 63 7.86 16.84 -9.53
CA LYS A 63 8.69 17.45 -10.60
C LYS A 63 10.16 17.02 -10.53
N SER A 64 10.41 15.77 -10.13
CA SER A 64 11.73 15.15 -10.14
C SER A 64 11.84 14.17 -11.30
N ASP A 65 12.96 14.20 -12.01
CA ASP A 65 13.33 13.18 -13.02
C ASP A 65 14.11 12.01 -12.40
N THR A 66 14.39 12.08 -11.09
CA THR A 66 15.09 11.04 -10.34
C THR A 66 14.15 10.38 -9.34
N LEU A 67 14.08 9.04 -9.38
CA LEU A 67 13.38 8.22 -8.40
C LEU A 67 14.19 8.21 -7.10
N GLU A 68 13.56 8.61 -5.99
CA GLU A 68 14.18 8.59 -4.66
C GLU A 68 13.44 7.63 -3.73
N VAL A 69 14.11 7.23 -2.64
CA VAL A 69 13.57 6.27 -1.66
C VAL A 69 12.22 6.71 -1.07
N LYS A 70 12.02 8.02 -0.87
CA LYS A 70 10.76 8.58 -0.36
C LYS A 70 9.56 8.30 -1.26
N ASP A 71 9.77 8.15 -2.58
CA ASP A 71 8.70 7.86 -3.54
C ASP A 71 8.19 6.42 -3.34
N LEU A 72 9.11 5.47 -3.19
CA LEU A 72 8.80 4.07 -2.86
C LEU A 72 8.18 3.96 -1.46
N GLN A 73 8.80 4.62 -0.48
CA GLN A 73 8.36 4.55 0.91
C GLN A 73 6.91 5.04 1.08
N LEU A 74 6.55 6.16 0.45
CA LEU A 74 5.19 6.70 0.54
C LEU A 74 4.15 5.71 -0.01
N HIS A 75 4.44 5.06 -1.14
CA HIS A 75 3.53 4.08 -1.71
C HIS A 75 3.40 2.81 -0.86
N LEU A 76 4.52 2.30 -0.34
CA LEU A 76 4.53 1.14 0.56
C LEU A 76 3.75 1.40 1.86
N GLU A 77 3.94 2.57 2.48
CA GLU A 77 3.24 2.89 3.72
C GLU A 77 1.74 3.16 3.51
N ARG A 78 1.34 3.82 2.42
CA ARG A 78 -0.06 4.23 2.20
C ARG A 78 -0.93 3.17 1.54
N ASN A 79 -0.36 2.38 0.63
CA ASN A 79 -1.12 1.41 -0.15
C ASN A 79 -0.97 -0.01 0.39
N TRP A 80 0.22 -0.35 0.89
CA TRP A 80 0.54 -1.71 1.36
C TRP A 80 0.60 -1.82 2.90
N ASN A 81 0.58 -0.68 3.61
CA ASN A 81 0.81 -0.63 5.06
C ASN A 81 2.13 -1.30 5.48
N ILE A 82 3.13 -1.29 4.59
CA ILE A 82 4.47 -1.83 4.82
C ILE A 82 5.38 -0.66 5.22
N ARG A 83 6.05 -0.79 6.36
CA ARG A 83 6.97 0.22 6.87
C ARG A 83 8.37 -0.36 7.04
N ILE A 84 9.34 0.22 6.34
CA ILE A 84 10.73 -0.24 6.39
C ILE A 84 11.49 0.56 7.46
N PRO A 85 11.98 -0.07 8.55
CA PRO A 85 12.79 0.59 9.56
C PRO A 85 14.08 1.17 8.96
N GLY A 86 14.56 2.30 9.49
CA GLY A 86 15.80 2.95 9.04
C GLY A 86 15.70 3.73 7.73
N PHE A 87 14.66 3.50 6.92
CA PHE A 87 14.36 4.29 5.72
C PHE A 87 13.22 5.26 5.93
N ALA A 88 12.50 5.15 7.04
CA ALA A 88 11.32 5.95 7.27
C ALA A 88 11.68 7.43 7.52
N SER A 89 11.55 8.29 6.50
CA SER A 89 11.69 9.73 6.68
C SER A 89 10.54 10.26 7.53
N ASP A 90 10.83 11.08 8.55
CA ASP A 90 9.81 11.76 9.37
C ASP A 90 8.88 12.66 8.54
N GLU A 91 9.25 12.99 7.30
CA GLU A 91 8.44 13.77 6.35
C GLU A 91 7.14 13.06 5.93
N ILE A 92 7.10 11.71 5.94
CA ILE A 92 5.93 10.93 5.50
C ILE A 92 4.90 10.73 6.61
N ARG A 93 5.23 11.10 7.87
CA ARG A 93 4.25 11.24 8.96
C ARG A 93 3.35 12.45 8.70
N SER A 94 2.42 12.33 7.77
CA SER A 94 1.29 13.25 7.66
C SER A 94 0.25 12.92 8.75
N VAL A 95 0.65 12.90 10.02
CA VAL A 95 -0.33 13.07 11.11
C VAL A 95 -0.68 14.56 11.15
N ARG A 96 -1.21 15.09 10.03
CA ARG A 96 -1.86 16.38 10.05
C ARG A 96 -3.21 16.13 10.71
N LYS A 97 -3.42 16.76 11.87
CA LYS A 97 -4.76 16.82 12.46
C LYS A 97 -5.71 17.30 11.35
N PRO A 98 -6.84 16.60 11.11
CA PRO A 98 -7.80 17.03 10.10
C PRO A 98 -8.15 18.49 10.37
N VAL A 99 -7.78 19.38 9.46
CA VAL A 99 -8.16 20.80 9.57
C VAL A 99 -9.62 20.86 9.15
N VAL A 100 -10.50 20.90 10.12
CA VAL A 100 -11.93 21.04 9.89
C VAL A 100 -12.18 22.47 9.43
N SER A 101 -12.65 22.65 8.19
CA SER A 101 -12.97 23.99 7.67
C SER A 101 -14.06 24.65 8.51
N ALA A 102 -14.08 25.99 8.57
CA ALA A 102 -15.09 26.74 9.32
C ALA A 102 -16.52 26.38 8.87
N SER A 103 -16.71 26.16 7.56
CA SER A 103 -17.98 25.68 7.01
C SER A 103 -18.37 24.30 7.58
N HIS A 104 -17.42 23.37 7.70
CA HIS A 104 -17.67 22.07 8.30
C HIS A 104 -17.96 22.19 9.81
N GLN A 105 -17.25 23.06 10.54
CA GLN A 105 -17.53 23.31 11.96
C GLN A 105 -18.95 23.87 12.18
N GLN A 106 -19.38 24.80 11.32
CA GLN A 106 -20.74 25.35 11.38
C GLN A 106 -21.81 24.29 11.09
N LYS A 107 -21.56 23.40 10.12
CA LYS A 107 -22.45 22.25 9.85
C LYS A 107 -22.52 21.30 11.05
N LEU A 108 -21.39 20.99 11.70
CA LEU A 108 -21.37 20.17 12.90
C LEU A 108 -22.15 20.82 14.05
N ALA A 109 -22.00 22.13 14.25
CA ALA A 109 -22.76 22.86 15.27
C ALA A 109 -24.28 22.82 15.01
N ALA A 110 -24.70 23.01 13.76
CA ALA A 110 -26.10 22.91 13.37
C ALA A 110 -26.66 21.49 13.56
N ILE A 111 -25.89 20.44 13.25
CA ILE A 111 -26.28 19.05 13.50
C ILE A 111 -26.46 18.80 15.01
N THR A 112 -25.53 19.28 15.84
CA THR A 112 -25.63 19.14 17.30
C THR A 112 -26.85 19.86 17.87
N GLN A 113 -27.14 21.09 17.40
CA GLN A 113 -28.34 21.82 17.79
C GLN A 113 -29.62 21.10 17.36
N ALA A 114 -29.68 20.59 16.12
CA ALA A 114 -30.82 19.83 15.63
C ALA A 114 -31.06 18.53 16.43
N LYS A 115 -29.99 17.81 16.79
CA LYS A 115 -30.06 16.62 17.65
C LYS A 115 -30.60 16.97 19.05
N SER A 116 -30.11 18.06 19.65
CA SER A 116 -30.59 18.55 20.95
C SER A 116 -32.07 18.93 20.90
N ASN A 117 -32.48 19.69 19.88
CA ASN A 117 -33.88 20.10 19.72
C ASN A 117 -34.81 18.90 19.51
N LYS A 118 -34.38 17.89 18.75
CA LYS A 118 -35.15 16.65 18.57
C LYS A 118 -35.30 15.88 19.89
N ALA A 119 -34.25 15.79 20.69
CA ALA A 119 -34.30 15.13 22.00
C ALA A 119 -35.25 15.82 22.99
N MET A 120 -35.27 17.15 22.98
CA MET A 120 -36.22 17.94 23.78
C MET A 120 -37.67 17.77 23.31
N ALA A 121 -37.90 17.72 22.00
CA ALA A 121 -39.24 17.49 21.44
C ALA A 121 -39.79 16.09 21.77
N SER A 122 -38.94 15.06 21.85
CA SER A 122 -39.35 13.71 22.28
C SER A 122 -39.54 13.56 23.79
N GLY A 123 -39.01 14.47 24.60
CA GLY A 123 -39.16 14.47 26.06
C GLY A 123 -40.40 15.22 26.58
N GLN A 124 -41.08 15.99 25.73
CA GLN A 124 -42.31 16.74 26.06
C GLN A 124 -43.60 16.03 25.64
N SER A 125 -43.48 14.91 24.93
CA SER A 125 -44.59 13.99 24.62
C SER A 125 -44.66 12.90 25.70
N ASN A 126 -45.17 13.23 26.88
CA ASN A 126 -45.70 12.28 27.86
C ASN A 126 -46.78 12.96 28.70
#